data_AF-A0A485CSR1-F1
#
_entry.id   AF-A0A485CSR1-F1
#
_cell.length_a   1.000
_cell.length_b   1.000
_cell.length_c   1.000
_cell.angle_alpha   90.00
_cell.angle_beta   90.00
_cell.angle_gamma   90.00
#
_symmetry.space_group_name_H-M   'P 1'
#
loop_
_entity.id
_entity.type
_entity.pdbx_description
1 polymer ?
#
loop_
_entity_poly.entity_id
_entity_poly.type
_entity_poly.pdbx_seq_one_letter_code
_entity_poly.pdbx_strand_id
1 'polypeptide(L)'
;MSVRGSAGEINKTTIEPSSAREPEAIIGGEGFDGSAIKTTKPTLTLPDNSLFTLNPDSNSHYLVETDPRFTNEKKWLSSLDIVDSDKLEKRLGDGYYEQRLVREQLIATTGQRLSGSYQNDEEQYAALLNAGVAFGDKYHLTPGIALSNEQMAALTTDIVWMVNETITLPDGRVEKVSVPQVYVRAVQGDLGGQGALLAGRQVSADLAGALLNSGEVSSRAMTDLSADTIENSGRIQGIDIALDAQKDIHNIGGEIRGVDSVSLNAGRDIVSETEQRRKGSSAWLDRPASIYVTGDQGQLTLAARQNVNLIASDIGNSGEKGKTLISAGQNIQLETRDVASAFDYTANANNYYRGATSSQVGTAIHTQGDLTLSAGQDLLATAASVDSGGQLTANAGRDVSITAVWKPKIILSTRNIPTKVCYRAKRKKRTMRSIPALRLAAPSPEIHLT
;
A
#
# COMPACT_ATOMS: atom_id res chain seq x y z
N MET A 1 -58.82 47.25 35.90
CA MET A 1 -59.87 46.36 35.36
C MET A 1 -59.17 45.31 34.52
N SER A 2 -59.45 44.04 34.81
CA SER A 2 -58.75 42.85 34.32
C SER A 2 -59.07 42.51 32.85
N VAL A 3 -58.34 41.49 32.34
CA VAL A 3 -58.58 40.60 31.17
C VAL A 3 -57.57 40.89 30.03
N ARG A 4 -56.60 40.06 29.60
CA ARG A 4 -56.30 38.60 29.47
C ARG A 4 -56.22 38.19 27.97
N GLY A 5 -55.17 37.41 27.63
CA GLY A 5 -55.01 36.55 26.44
C GLY A 5 -53.63 36.70 25.79
N SER A 6 -52.57 35.94 26.12
CA SER A 6 -52.25 34.52 25.80
C SER A 6 -52.18 34.25 24.29
N ALA A 7 -51.19 33.58 23.66
CA ALA A 7 -49.86 33.06 23.96
C ALA A 7 -49.23 32.67 22.59
N GLY A 8 -47.91 32.49 22.53
CA GLY A 8 -47.23 32.00 21.32
C GLY A 8 -45.71 31.95 21.48
N GLU A 9 -45.24 30.96 22.22
CA GLU A 9 -43.83 30.65 22.47
C GLU A 9 -43.27 29.82 21.29
N ILE A 10 -42.20 30.29 20.64
CA ILE A 10 -41.43 29.50 19.66
C ILE A 10 -40.01 29.23 20.19
N ASN A 11 -39.72 27.93 20.30
CA ASN A 11 -38.48 27.35 20.82
C ASN A 11 -37.23 27.88 20.10
N LYS A 12 -36.21 28.27 20.88
CA LYS A 12 -34.84 28.49 20.40
C LYS A 12 -34.15 27.13 20.27
N THR A 13 -34.02 26.63 19.04
CA THR A 13 -33.11 25.52 18.72
C THR A 13 -31.70 26.08 18.55
N THR A 14 -30.83 25.80 19.52
CA THR A 14 -29.39 26.05 19.42
C THR A 14 -28.79 25.10 18.39
N ILE A 15 -28.33 25.64 17.26
CA ILE A 15 -27.51 24.90 16.29
C ILE A 15 -26.05 25.17 16.68
N GLU A 16 -25.37 24.15 17.20
CA GLU A 16 -23.92 24.21 17.42
C GLU A 16 -23.20 24.17 16.06
N PRO A 17 -22.25 25.10 15.79
CA PRO A 17 -21.47 25.05 14.57
C PRO A 17 -20.47 23.89 14.63
N SER A 18 -20.67 22.92 13.72
CA SER A 18 -19.73 21.84 13.44
C SER A 18 -18.32 22.39 13.19
N SER A 19 -17.37 21.83 13.93
CA SER A 19 -15.93 22.14 13.89
C SER A 19 -15.38 21.98 12.47
N ALA A 20 -15.10 23.11 11.81
CA ALA A 20 -14.30 23.15 10.59
C ALA A 20 -12.85 22.73 10.92
N ARG A 21 -12.47 21.53 10.46
CA ARG A 21 -11.09 21.01 10.49
C ARG A 21 -10.24 21.88 9.56
N GLU A 22 -9.15 22.47 10.09
CA GLU A 22 -8.10 23.11 9.26
C GLU A 22 -7.53 22.03 8.30
N PRO A 23 -7.13 22.36 7.06
CA PRO A 23 -6.54 21.36 6.17
C PRO A 23 -5.19 20.94 6.73
N GLU A 24 -5.15 19.76 7.34
CA GLU A 24 -3.92 19.05 7.65
C GLU A 24 -3.13 18.87 6.35
N ALA A 25 -1.84 19.19 6.40
CA ALA A 25 -0.91 18.83 5.34
C ALA A 25 -1.01 17.30 5.18
N ILE A 26 -1.40 16.85 3.98
CA ILE A 26 -1.31 15.45 3.61
C ILE A 26 0.18 15.16 3.42
N ILE A 27 0.87 14.91 4.53
CA ILE A 27 2.08 14.12 4.55
C ILE A 27 1.57 12.68 4.37
N GLY A 28 1.29 12.33 3.12
CA GLY A 28 0.87 11.00 2.70
C GLY A 28 2.06 10.06 2.69
N GLY A 29 2.65 9.88 3.87
CA GLY A 29 3.41 8.69 4.22
C GLY A 29 2.76 8.21 5.49
N GLU A 30 1.65 7.47 5.38
CA GLU A 30 1.39 6.49 6.42
C GLU A 30 2.62 5.58 6.38
N GLY A 31 3.54 5.82 7.32
CA GLY A 31 4.51 4.83 7.70
C GLY A 31 3.68 3.59 7.98
N PHE A 32 3.83 2.58 7.11
CA PHE A 32 3.53 1.22 7.49
C PHE A 32 4.36 0.98 8.75
N ASP A 33 3.73 1.08 9.91
CA ASP A 33 4.23 0.44 11.10
C ASP A 33 4.20 -1.06 10.77
N GLY A 34 5.38 -1.60 10.42
CA GLY A 34 5.59 -2.90 9.80
C GLY A 34 5.30 -4.09 10.73
N SER A 35 4.17 -4.06 11.44
CA SER A 35 3.77 -5.09 12.39
C SER A 35 2.25 -5.26 12.53
N ALA A 36 1.50 -5.20 11.43
CA ALA A 36 0.11 -5.69 11.43
C ALA A 36 0.11 -7.20 11.13
N ILE A 37 -0.36 -8.02 12.08
CA ILE A 37 -0.63 -9.45 11.78
C ILE A 37 -1.89 -9.52 10.91
N LYS A 38 -1.79 -10.19 9.76
CA LYS A 38 -2.94 -10.53 8.95
C LYS A 38 -3.37 -11.97 9.23
N THR A 39 -4.67 -12.18 9.35
CA THR A 39 -5.29 -13.50 9.51
C THR A 39 -6.61 -13.52 8.77
N THR A 40 -6.93 -14.67 8.16
CA THR A 40 -8.21 -14.92 7.51
C THR A 40 -8.83 -16.14 8.14
N LYS A 41 -10.12 -16.09 8.48
CA LYS A 41 -10.81 -17.29 8.95
C LYS A 41 -10.83 -18.34 7.83
N PRO A 42 -10.53 -19.62 8.14
CA PRO A 42 -10.64 -20.69 7.14
C PRO A 42 -12.09 -20.78 6.62
N THR A 43 -12.24 -21.12 5.34
CA THR A 43 -13.57 -21.35 4.75
C THR A 43 -14.10 -22.69 5.26
N LEU A 44 -15.17 -22.65 6.06
CA LEU A 44 -15.72 -23.83 6.76
C LEU A 44 -16.86 -24.53 6.02
N THR A 45 -17.03 -24.27 4.71
CA THR A 45 -18.04 -24.99 3.91
C THR A 45 -17.65 -26.45 3.78
N LEU A 46 -18.53 -27.35 4.24
CA LEU A 46 -18.34 -28.78 4.11
C LEU A 46 -18.34 -29.18 2.63
N PRO A 47 -17.40 -30.04 2.20
CA PRO A 47 -17.31 -30.46 0.80
C PRO A 47 -18.50 -31.34 0.40
N ASP A 48 -18.96 -31.17 -0.83
CA ASP A 48 -20.06 -31.91 -1.47
C ASP A 48 -19.61 -32.70 -2.70
N ASN A 49 -18.33 -33.05 -2.77
CA ASN A 49 -17.71 -33.67 -3.94
C ASN A 49 -17.06 -35.02 -3.61
N SER A 50 -16.67 -35.77 -4.65
CA SER A 50 -16.09 -37.11 -4.51
C SER A 50 -14.64 -37.15 -4.00
N LEU A 51 -13.99 -35.99 -3.76
CA LEU A 51 -12.63 -35.95 -3.20
C LEU A 51 -12.65 -36.13 -1.67
N PHE A 52 -13.78 -35.85 -1.03
CA PHE A 52 -13.90 -35.82 0.42
C PHE A 52 -15.12 -36.60 0.90
N THR A 53 -14.95 -37.38 1.97
CA THR A 53 -16.02 -38.09 2.65
C THR A 53 -16.27 -37.49 4.03
N LEU A 54 -17.55 -37.28 4.37
CA LEU A 54 -17.98 -36.82 5.68
C LEU A 54 -18.09 -38.00 6.63
N ASN A 55 -17.35 -37.95 7.73
CA ASN A 55 -17.36 -38.94 8.82
C ASN A 55 -17.96 -38.31 10.09
N PRO A 56 -19.31 -38.20 10.17
CA PRO A 56 -19.99 -37.58 11.30
C PRO A 56 -19.94 -38.43 12.57
N ASP A 57 -19.46 -39.67 12.51
CA ASP A 57 -19.41 -40.57 13.66
C ASP A 57 -18.47 -40.06 14.76
N SER A 58 -18.87 -40.25 16.02
CA SER A 58 -18.14 -39.79 17.21
C SER A 58 -16.77 -40.45 17.40
N ASN A 59 -16.50 -41.55 16.71
CA ASN A 59 -15.22 -42.30 16.83
C ASN A 59 -14.17 -41.84 15.81
N SER A 60 -14.53 -40.94 14.88
CA SER A 60 -13.58 -40.39 13.93
C SER A 60 -12.83 -39.19 14.52
N HIS A 61 -11.50 -39.19 14.40
CA HIS A 61 -10.65 -38.07 14.85
C HIS A 61 -10.73 -36.83 13.94
N TYR A 62 -11.45 -36.93 12.81
CA TYR A 62 -11.71 -35.83 11.87
C TYR A 62 -13.10 -35.97 11.24
N LEU A 63 -13.74 -34.84 10.92
CA LEU A 63 -15.04 -34.83 10.27
C LEU A 63 -14.96 -35.04 8.75
N VAL A 64 -13.91 -34.54 8.11
CA VAL A 64 -13.70 -34.64 6.66
C VAL A 64 -12.47 -35.50 6.39
N GLU A 65 -12.65 -36.59 5.65
CA GLU A 65 -11.58 -37.48 5.19
C GLU A 65 -11.34 -37.28 3.70
N THR A 66 -10.08 -37.26 3.27
CA THR A 66 -9.73 -37.27 1.85
C THR A 66 -9.78 -38.70 1.33
N ASP A 67 -10.44 -38.92 0.19
CA ASP A 67 -10.52 -40.26 -0.41
C ASP A 67 -9.10 -40.80 -0.71
N PRO A 68 -8.71 -41.97 -0.15
CA PRO A 68 -7.35 -42.52 -0.24
C PRO A 68 -6.81 -42.69 -1.67
N ARG A 69 -7.70 -42.81 -2.66
CA ARG A 69 -7.33 -42.93 -4.07
C ARG A 69 -6.67 -41.65 -4.62
N PHE A 70 -6.90 -40.51 -3.97
CA PHE A 70 -6.30 -39.22 -4.34
C PHE A 70 -5.02 -38.91 -3.56
N THR A 71 -4.81 -39.56 -2.43
CA THR A 71 -3.60 -39.40 -1.60
C THR A 71 -2.52 -40.42 -1.93
N ASN A 72 -2.74 -41.31 -2.91
CA ASN A 72 -1.90 -42.50 -3.18
C ASN A 72 -1.64 -43.32 -1.89
N GLU A 73 -2.64 -43.40 -1.01
CA GLU A 73 -2.52 -44.04 0.31
C GLU A 73 -1.42 -43.45 1.22
N LYS A 74 -0.85 -42.27 0.88
CA LYS A 74 0.15 -41.60 1.71
C LYS A 74 -0.52 -41.06 2.98
N LYS A 75 0.06 -41.34 4.15
CA LYS A 75 -0.27 -40.61 5.39
C LYS A 75 0.33 -39.21 5.31
N TRP A 76 -0.52 -38.20 5.30
CA TRP A 76 -0.13 -36.79 5.29
C TRP A 76 0.11 -36.29 6.72
N LEU A 77 1.10 -35.41 6.89
CA LEU A 77 1.33 -34.72 8.15
C LEU A 77 0.08 -33.94 8.56
N SER A 78 -0.31 -34.09 9.81
CA SER A 78 -1.51 -33.46 10.37
C SER A 78 -1.20 -32.75 11.68
N SER A 79 -2.14 -31.91 12.14
CA SER A 79 -2.02 -31.22 13.42
C SER A 79 -1.74 -32.15 14.61
N LEU A 80 -2.31 -33.37 14.62
CA LEU A 80 -2.09 -34.37 15.68
C LEU A 80 -0.67 -34.94 15.74
N ASP A 81 0.11 -34.82 14.67
CA ASP A 81 1.49 -35.32 14.67
C ASP A 81 2.45 -34.32 15.37
N ILE A 82 1.98 -33.10 15.69
CA ILE A 82 2.79 -32.01 16.27
C ILE A 82 2.15 -31.42 17.54
N VAL A 83 0.83 -31.19 17.52
CA VAL A 83 0.07 -30.60 18.64
C VAL A 83 -0.45 -31.73 19.53
N ASP A 84 -0.30 -31.54 20.84
CA ASP A 84 -0.76 -32.48 21.86
C ASP A 84 -2.27 -32.80 21.72
N SER A 85 -2.58 -34.10 21.60
CA SER A 85 -3.94 -34.58 21.32
C SER A 85 -4.94 -34.23 22.42
N ASP A 86 -4.47 -34.14 23.66
CA ASP A 86 -5.33 -33.80 24.81
C ASP A 86 -5.78 -32.33 24.79
N LYS A 87 -5.16 -31.51 23.93
CA LYS A 87 -5.47 -30.08 23.75
C LYS A 87 -6.33 -29.80 22.53
N LEU A 88 -6.71 -30.82 21.75
CA LEU A 88 -7.47 -30.65 20.51
C LEU A 88 -8.86 -31.31 20.59
N GLU A 89 -9.85 -30.58 20.10
CA GLU A 89 -11.18 -31.12 19.81
C GLU A 89 -11.14 -31.99 18.53
N LYS A 90 -12.27 -32.63 18.19
CA LYS A 90 -12.46 -33.31 16.89
C LYS A 90 -12.07 -32.36 15.75
N ARG A 91 -11.21 -32.78 14.83
CA ARG A 91 -10.69 -31.90 13.78
C ARG A 91 -11.69 -31.76 12.64
N LEU A 92 -11.64 -30.63 11.94
CA LEU A 92 -12.47 -30.46 10.74
C LEU A 92 -12.07 -31.44 9.64
N GLY A 93 -10.79 -31.71 9.43
CA GLY A 93 -10.35 -32.65 8.40
C GLY A 93 -9.05 -33.38 8.71
N ASP A 94 -8.69 -34.33 7.86
CA ASP A 94 -7.41 -35.03 7.87
C ASP A 94 -6.23 -34.11 7.49
N GLY A 95 -5.00 -34.63 7.56
CA GLY A 95 -3.78 -33.84 7.31
C GLY A 95 -3.74 -33.19 5.92
N TYR A 96 -4.30 -33.85 4.90
CA TYR A 96 -4.37 -33.27 3.56
C TYR A 96 -5.37 -32.10 3.50
N TYR A 97 -6.54 -32.27 4.11
CA TYR A 97 -7.54 -31.21 4.21
C TYR A 97 -7.02 -30.00 5.00
N GLU A 98 -6.34 -30.23 6.13
CA GLU A 98 -5.73 -29.18 6.94
C GLU A 98 -4.67 -28.39 6.16
N GLN A 99 -3.77 -29.08 5.45
CA GLN A 99 -2.76 -28.44 4.60
C GLN A 99 -3.40 -27.60 3.48
N ARG A 100 -4.51 -28.07 2.89
CA ARG A 100 -5.28 -27.29 1.91
C ARG A 100 -5.85 -26.01 2.53
N LEU A 101 -6.46 -26.09 3.72
CA LEU A 101 -7.00 -24.93 4.41
C LEU A 101 -5.92 -23.89 4.74
N VAL A 102 -4.74 -24.35 5.19
CA VAL A 102 -3.61 -23.45 5.47
C VAL A 102 -3.11 -22.79 4.20
N ARG A 103 -2.99 -23.54 3.11
CA ARG A 103 -2.61 -23.00 1.79
C ARG A 103 -3.58 -21.92 1.31
N GLU A 104 -4.88 -22.17 1.40
CA GLU A 104 -5.91 -21.21 0.99
C GLU A 104 -5.84 -19.92 1.82
N GLN A 105 -5.66 -20.03 3.14
CA GLN A 105 -5.46 -18.88 4.02
C GLN A 105 -4.19 -18.09 3.68
N LEU A 106 -3.06 -18.78 3.44
CA LEU A 106 -1.82 -18.13 3.03
C LEU A 106 -1.98 -17.38 1.71
N ILE A 107 -2.64 -17.96 0.71
CA ILE A 107 -2.94 -17.29 -0.55
C ILE A 107 -3.85 -16.08 -0.31
N ALA A 108 -4.90 -16.23 0.49
CA ALA A 108 -5.83 -15.14 0.78
C ALA A 108 -5.16 -13.97 1.53
N THR A 109 -4.13 -14.27 2.34
CA THR A 109 -3.50 -13.28 3.21
C THR A 109 -2.25 -12.65 2.61
N THR A 110 -1.47 -13.43 1.86
CA THR A 110 -0.16 -13.03 1.31
C THR A 110 -0.15 -12.99 -0.22
N GLY A 111 -1.16 -13.59 -0.87
CA GLY A 111 -1.17 -13.79 -2.32
C GLY A 111 -0.39 -15.02 -2.78
N GLN A 112 0.18 -15.79 -1.84
CA GLN A 112 1.14 -16.82 -2.17
C GLN A 112 0.79 -18.18 -1.58
N ARG A 113 1.12 -19.23 -2.36
CA ARG A 113 0.98 -20.62 -1.93
C ARG A 113 2.03 -21.03 -0.90
N LEU A 114 3.29 -20.65 -1.14
CA LEU A 114 4.42 -20.93 -0.27
C LEU A 114 5.01 -19.63 0.24
N SER A 115 5.25 -19.56 1.55
CA SER A 115 5.92 -18.46 2.22
C SER A 115 7.41 -18.75 2.43
N GLY A 116 8.28 -17.73 2.46
CA GLY A 116 9.71 -17.92 2.69
C GLY A 116 10.41 -18.85 1.67
N SER A 117 11.27 -19.74 2.17
CA SER A 117 12.12 -20.65 1.38
C SER A 117 11.64 -22.11 1.37
N TYR A 118 10.41 -22.39 1.82
CA TYR A 118 9.87 -23.75 1.87
C TYR A 118 9.73 -24.35 0.47
N GLN A 119 9.95 -25.65 0.35
CA GLN A 119 9.93 -26.34 -0.95
C GLN A 119 8.55 -26.94 -1.28
N ASN A 120 7.72 -27.18 -0.26
CA ASN A 120 6.41 -27.81 -0.42
C ASN A 120 5.43 -27.47 0.73
N ASP A 121 4.15 -27.78 0.51
CA ASP A 121 3.05 -27.48 1.46
C ASP A 121 3.24 -28.20 2.81
N GLU A 122 3.81 -29.42 2.83
CA GLU A 122 3.99 -30.25 4.03
C GLU A 122 5.08 -29.70 4.96
N GLU A 123 6.24 -29.34 4.39
CA GLU A 123 7.36 -28.70 5.11
C GLU A 123 6.93 -27.35 5.73
N GLN A 124 6.24 -26.53 4.93
CA GLN A 124 5.70 -25.26 5.40
C GLN A 124 4.69 -25.45 6.54
N TYR A 125 3.75 -26.38 6.37
CA TYR A 125 2.73 -26.64 7.38
C TYR A 125 3.37 -27.11 8.70
N ALA A 126 4.36 -28.00 8.62
CA ALA A 126 5.14 -28.45 9.77
C ALA A 126 5.82 -27.28 10.48
N ALA A 127 6.53 -26.43 9.72
CA ALA A 127 7.27 -25.30 10.28
C ALA A 127 6.34 -24.29 10.97
N LEU A 128 5.23 -23.93 10.33
CA LEU A 128 4.24 -22.99 10.87
C LEU A 128 3.53 -23.54 12.10
N LEU A 129 3.19 -24.84 12.13
CA LEU A 129 2.62 -25.48 13.32
C LEU A 129 3.61 -25.53 14.48
N ASN A 130 4.86 -25.91 14.23
CA ASN A 130 5.91 -25.93 15.25
C ASN A 130 6.14 -24.53 15.84
N ALA A 131 6.15 -23.50 15.00
CA ALA A 131 6.24 -22.11 15.45
C ALA A 131 5.02 -21.71 16.30
N GLY A 132 3.82 -22.19 15.94
CA GLY A 132 2.61 -22.03 16.74
C GLY A 132 2.70 -22.69 18.12
N VAL A 133 3.17 -23.93 18.19
CA VAL A 133 3.39 -24.66 19.48
C VAL A 133 4.39 -23.91 20.35
N ALA A 134 5.55 -23.52 19.78
CA ALA A 134 6.56 -22.77 20.51
C ALA A 134 6.04 -21.42 21.04
N PHE A 135 5.22 -20.73 20.26
CA PHE A 135 4.55 -19.51 20.70
C PHE A 135 3.57 -19.79 21.85
N GLY A 136 2.75 -20.84 21.72
CA GLY A 136 1.82 -21.28 22.76
C GLY A 136 2.53 -21.60 24.08
N ASP A 137 3.62 -22.34 24.04
CA ASP A 137 4.40 -22.71 25.23
C ASP A 137 5.03 -21.47 25.90
N LYS A 138 5.58 -20.54 25.11
CA LYS A 138 6.19 -19.31 25.60
C LYS A 138 5.20 -18.38 26.31
N TYR A 139 3.97 -18.29 25.81
CA TYR A 139 2.94 -17.40 26.34
C TYR A 139 1.87 -18.14 27.17
N HIS A 140 2.09 -19.43 27.46
CA HIS A 140 1.17 -20.30 28.20
C HIS A 140 -0.26 -20.32 27.63
N LEU A 141 -0.37 -20.35 26.30
CA LEU A 141 -1.63 -20.36 25.59
C LEU A 141 -2.09 -21.81 25.34
N THR A 142 -3.40 -22.00 25.39
CA THR A 142 -4.02 -23.30 25.07
C THR A 142 -4.62 -23.25 23.67
N PRO A 143 -4.31 -24.21 22.77
CA PRO A 143 -4.99 -24.35 21.49
C PRO A 143 -6.52 -24.39 21.63
N GLY A 144 -7.23 -23.90 20.62
CA GLY A 144 -8.68 -23.87 20.57
C GLY A 144 -9.31 -22.49 20.81
N ILE A 145 -8.52 -21.50 21.25
CA ILE A 145 -8.95 -20.09 21.38
C ILE A 145 -8.13 -19.24 20.40
N ALA A 146 -8.79 -18.42 19.59
CA ALA A 146 -8.11 -17.50 18.67
C ALA A 146 -7.27 -16.46 19.43
N LEU A 147 -6.14 -16.04 18.84
CA LEU A 147 -5.26 -15.06 19.46
C LEU A 147 -5.92 -13.68 19.59
N SER A 148 -5.72 -13.03 20.74
CA SER A 148 -6.14 -11.64 20.96
C SER A 148 -5.25 -10.65 20.19
N ASN A 149 -5.67 -9.39 20.10
CA ASN A 149 -4.87 -8.35 19.45
C ASN A 149 -3.50 -8.17 20.11
N GLU A 150 -3.43 -8.25 21.44
CA GLU A 150 -2.17 -8.15 22.18
C GLU A 150 -1.25 -9.35 21.91
N GLN A 151 -1.82 -10.55 21.79
CA GLN A 151 -1.06 -11.77 21.47
C GLN A 151 -0.57 -11.75 20.03
N MET A 152 -1.40 -11.26 19.10
CA MET A 152 -0.98 -11.06 17.71
C MET A 152 0.19 -10.07 17.63
N ALA A 153 0.14 -8.95 18.36
CA ALA A 153 1.23 -7.99 18.38
C ALA A 153 2.56 -8.57 18.93
N ALA A 154 2.51 -9.69 19.67
CA ALA A 154 3.69 -10.37 20.19
C ALA A 154 4.30 -11.39 19.19
N LEU A 155 3.67 -11.63 18.04
CA LEU A 155 4.18 -12.57 17.04
C LEU A 155 5.40 -12.00 16.31
N THR A 156 6.49 -12.75 16.36
CA THR A 156 7.74 -12.41 15.65
C THR A 156 7.91 -13.19 14.35
N THR A 157 7.16 -14.28 14.16
CA THR A 157 7.16 -15.16 12.98
C THR A 157 5.74 -15.53 12.59
N ASP A 158 5.58 -15.99 11.35
CA ASP A 158 4.32 -16.58 10.88
C ASP A 158 4.05 -17.90 11.62
N ILE A 159 2.77 -18.17 11.94
CA ILE A 159 2.37 -19.39 12.64
C ILE A 159 1.07 -19.97 12.08
N VAL A 160 0.87 -21.27 12.32
CA VAL A 160 -0.45 -21.90 12.31
C VAL A 160 -0.85 -22.18 13.76
N TRP A 161 -2.04 -21.73 14.13
CA TRP A 161 -2.62 -21.90 15.45
C TRP A 161 -3.97 -22.61 15.34
N MET A 162 -4.20 -23.62 16.19
CA MET A 162 -5.45 -24.38 16.15
C MET A 162 -6.54 -23.61 16.91
N VAL A 163 -7.68 -23.38 16.27
CA VAL A 163 -8.83 -22.65 16.82
C VAL A 163 -10.08 -23.53 16.76
N ASN A 164 -10.94 -23.44 17.75
CA ASN A 164 -12.21 -24.15 17.73
C ASN A 164 -13.28 -23.31 17.03
N GLU A 165 -13.90 -23.88 16.01
CA GLU A 165 -15.00 -23.27 15.25
C GLU A 165 -16.24 -24.15 15.29
N THR A 166 -17.40 -23.53 15.09
CA THR A 166 -18.69 -24.22 15.11
C THR A 166 -19.19 -24.39 13.68
N ILE A 167 -19.54 -25.62 13.30
CA ILE A 167 -20.04 -25.94 11.95
C ILE A 167 -21.42 -26.58 12.02
N THR A 168 -22.22 -26.35 10.98
CA THR A 168 -23.53 -26.99 10.81
C THR A 168 -23.42 -28.09 9.76
N LEU A 169 -23.73 -29.31 10.16
CA LEU A 169 -23.77 -30.49 9.31
C LEU A 169 -24.99 -30.44 8.36
N PRO A 170 -24.99 -31.18 7.24
CA PRO A 170 -26.13 -31.22 6.31
C PRO A 170 -27.46 -31.67 6.93
N ASP A 171 -27.38 -32.41 8.04
CA ASP A 171 -28.54 -32.87 8.82
C ASP A 171 -29.05 -31.83 9.86
N GLY A 172 -28.44 -30.65 9.89
CA GLY A 172 -28.79 -29.55 10.81
C GLY A 172 -28.14 -29.65 12.19
N ARG A 173 -27.36 -30.69 12.50
CA ARG A 173 -26.61 -30.78 13.75
C ARG A 173 -25.45 -29.79 13.75
N VAL A 174 -25.10 -29.34 14.95
CA VAL A 174 -23.97 -28.43 15.17
C VAL A 174 -22.84 -29.20 15.84
N GLU A 175 -21.66 -29.20 15.21
CA GLU A 175 -20.43 -29.78 15.78
C GLU A 175 -19.40 -28.68 16.02
N LYS A 176 -18.67 -28.79 17.13
CA LYS A 176 -17.51 -27.96 17.42
C LYS A 176 -16.26 -28.70 16.95
N VAL A 177 -15.48 -28.07 16.09
CA VAL A 177 -14.32 -28.68 15.46
C VAL A 177 -13.07 -27.82 15.59
N SER A 178 -11.90 -28.46 15.67
CA SER A 178 -10.62 -27.78 15.63
C SER A 178 -10.17 -27.55 14.18
N VAL A 179 -9.75 -26.32 13.87
CA VAL A 179 -9.30 -25.89 12.54
C VAL A 179 -7.95 -25.18 12.62
N PRO A 180 -7.05 -25.39 11.64
CA PRO A 180 -5.83 -24.62 11.55
C PRO A 180 -6.12 -23.20 11.06
N GLN A 181 -5.69 -22.20 11.83
CA GLN A 181 -5.78 -20.79 11.47
C GLN A 181 -4.39 -20.18 11.29
N VAL A 182 -4.19 -19.46 10.19
CA VAL A 182 -2.92 -18.82 9.84
C VAL A 182 -2.85 -17.40 10.39
N TYR A 183 -1.71 -17.08 11.02
CA TYR A 183 -1.35 -15.73 11.43
C TYR A 183 -0.01 -15.38 10.78
N VAL A 184 -0.04 -14.45 9.82
CA VAL A 184 1.16 -14.00 9.10
C VAL A 184 1.47 -12.56 9.45
N ARG A 185 2.76 -12.24 9.56
CA ARG A 185 3.20 -10.86 9.68
C ARG A 185 3.06 -10.18 8.33
N ALA A 186 2.36 -9.05 8.29
CA ALA A 186 2.31 -8.25 7.06
C ALA A 186 3.72 -7.76 6.73
N VAL A 187 4.28 -8.26 5.63
CA VAL A 187 5.45 -7.68 5.00
C VAL A 187 5.00 -6.67 3.95
N GLN A 188 5.79 -5.63 3.73
CA GLN A 188 5.58 -4.72 2.61
C GLN A 188 5.64 -5.53 1.31
N GLY A 189 4.50 -5.65 0.62
CA GLY A 189 4.31 -6.55 -0.54
C GLY A 189 3.30 -7.68 -0.33
N ASP A 190 2.72 -7.81 0.85
CA ASP A 190 1.56 -8.69 1.06
C ASP A 190 0.25 -8.00 0.66
N LEU A 191 -0.69 -8.78 0.11
CA LEU A 191 -1.94 -8.33 -0.49
C LEU A 191 -2.63 -7.14 0.20
N GLY A 192 -2.85 -6.07 -0.55
CA GLY A 192 -3.56 -4.86 -0.12
C GLY A 192 -5.09 -4.95 -0.18
N GLY A 193 -5.66 -6.12 -0.49
CA GLY A 193 -7.11 -6.37 -0.51
C GLY A 193 -7.89 -5.61 -1.59
N GLN A 194 -7.23 -5.02 -2.58
CA GLN A 194 -7.87 -4.23 -3.65
C GLN A 194 -7.38 -4.68 -5.03
N GLY A 195 -8.29 -5.13 -5.90
CA GLY A 195 -8.01 -5.44 -7.31
C GLY A 195 -7.64 -6.89 -7.61
N ALA A 196 -7.39 -7.19 -8.89
CA ALA A 196 -6.90 -8.49 -9.35
C ALA A 196 -5.43 -8.69 -8.97
N LEU A 197 -5.04 -9.90 -8.57
CA LEU A 197 -3.66 -10.24 -8.20
C LEU A 197 -3.05 -11.25 -9.18
N LEU A 198 -1.84 -10.95 -9.63
CA LEU A 198 -0.91 -11.93 -10.18
C LEU A 198 0.29 -12.06 -9.24
N ALA A 199 0.47 -13.23 -8.62
CA ALA A 199 1.54 -13.45 -7.65
C ALA A 199 2.33 -14.73 -7.89
N GLY A 200 3.63 -14.70 -7.60
CA GLY A 200 4.51 -15.86 -7.68
C GLY A 200 5.86 -15.62 -7.00
N ARG A 201 6.68 -16.66 -6.89
CA ARG A 201 8.09 -16.47 -6.50
C ARG A 201 8.83 -15.66 -7.56
N GLN A 202 8.59 -16.00 -8.82
CA GLN A 202 9.00 -15.26 -10.00
C GLN A 202 7.75 -15.02 -10.86
N VAL A 203 7.64 -13.83 -11.43
CA VAL A 203 6.62 -13.50 -12.42
C VAL A 203 7.36 -13.13 -13.70
N SER A 204 7.10 -13.85 -14.78
CA SER A 204 7.69 -13.56 -16.09
C SER A 204 6.61 -13.58 -17.17
N ALA A 205 6.64 -12.60 -18.06
CA ALA A 205 5.76 -12.53 -19.22
C ALA A 205 6.49 -11.89 -20.40
N ASP A 206 6.33 -12.47 -21.58
CA ASP A 206 6.79 -11.93 -22.86
C ASP A 206 5.58 -11.77 -23.78
N LEU A 207 5.19 -10.53 -24.06
CA LEU A 207 3.98 -10.17 -24.75
C LEU A 207 4.31 -9.46 -26.07
N ALA A 208 3.74 -9.95 -27.18
CA ALA A 208 3.85 -9.26 -28.46
C ALA A 208 3.06 -7.93 -28.52
N GLY A 209 2.12 -7.73 -27.59
CA GLY A 209 1.27 -6.55 -27.48
C GLY A 209 1.53 -5.77 -26.20
N ALA A 210 0.58 -4.90 -25.82
CA ALA A 210 0.68 -4.12 -24.60
C ALA A 210 0.40 -4.97 -23.35
N LEU A 211 1.13 -4.69 -22.26
CA LEU A 211 0.81 -5.15 -20.91
C LEU A 211 0.01 -4.06 -20.20
N LEU A 212 -1.21 -4.39 -19.74
CA LEU A 212 -2.05 -3.49 -18.98
C LEU A 212 -2.17 -4.01 -17.54
N ASN A 213 -1.62 -3.28 -16.57
CA ASN A 213 -1.79 -3.56 -15.16
C ASN A 213 -2.67 -2.52 -14.48
N SER A 214 -3.80 -2.96 -13.92
CA SER A 214 -4.67 -2.16 -13.05
C SER A 214 -4.89 -2.83 -11.69
N GLY A 215 -4.21 -3.94 -11.42
CA GLY A 215 -4.27 -4.71 -10.19
C GLY A 215 -2.91 -4.72 -9.49
N GLU A 216 -2.55 -5.85 -8.92
CA GLU A 216 -1.26 -6.05 -8.25
C GLU A 216 -0.50 -7.19 -8.94
N VAL A 217 0.72 -6.90 -9.39
CA VAL A 217 1.71 -7.91 -9.80
C VAL A 217 2.76 -8.00 -8.69
N SER A 218 2.87 -9.17 -8.05
CA SER A 218 3.71 -9.36 -6.87
C SER A 218 4.66 -10.55 -7.05
N SER A 219 5.95 -10.31 -6.84
CA SER A 219 6.97 -11.37 -6.81
C SER A 219 7.79 -11.34 -5.52
N ARG A 220 8.37 -12.49 -5.14
CA ARG A 220 9.32 -12.58 -4.02
C ARG A 220 10.78 -12.71 -4.43
N ALA A 221 11.05 -12.71 -5.73
CA ALA A 221 12.40 -12.71 -6.27
C ALA A 221 12.43 -11.78 -7.48
N MET A 222 11.85 -12.18 -8.61
CA MET A 222 11.96 -11.43 -9.85
C MET A 222 10.60 -11.17 -10.48
N THR A 223 10.37 -9.94 -10.93
CA THR A 223 9.34 -9.57 -11.89
C THR A 223 10.00 -9.15 -13.20
N ASP A 224 9.87 -9.97 -14.23
CA ASP A 224 10.46 -9.77 -15.56
C ASP A 224 9.35 -9.68 -16.61
N LEU A 225 9.02 -8.45 -17.03
CA LEU A 225 7.91 -8.20 -17.94
C LEU A 225 8.41 -7.54 -19.22
N SER A 226 8.28 -8.26 -20.33
CA SER A 226 8.58 -7.78 -21.67
C SER A 226 7.29 -7.57 -22.48
N ALA A 227 7.16 -6.40 -23.13
CA ALA A 227 5.98 -6.07 -23.92
C ALA A 227 6.27 -5.05 -25.03
N ASP A 228 5.29 -4.79 -25.93
CA ASP A 228 5.38 -3.65 -26.86
C ASP A 228 5.33 -2.32 -26.08
N THR A 229 4.33 -2.17 -25.21
CA THR A 229 4.15 -1.04 -24.28
C THR A 229 3.70 -1.60 -22.93
N ILE A 230 4.18 -1.03 -21.83
CA ILE A 230 3.76 -1.40 -20.47
C ILE A 230 2.98 -0.24 -19.86
N GLU A 231 1.70 -0.46 -19.55
CA GLU A 231 0.84 0.51 -18.88
C GLU A 231 0.52 0.02 -17.47
N ASN A 232 1.10 0.69 -16.47
CA ASN A 232 0.85 0.45 -15.06
C ASN A 232 -0.04 1.56 -14.47
N SER A 233 -1.20 1.16 -13.98
CA SER A 233 -2.11 1.99 -13.18
C SER A 233 -2.41 1.39 -11.80
N GLY A 234 -1.93 0.17 -11.56
CA GLY A 234 -1.98 -0.53 -10.28
C GLY A 234 -0.61 -0.60 -9.61
N ARG A 235 -0.26 -1.75 -9.05
CA ARG A 235 1.01 -1.99 -8.37
C ARG A 235 1.83 -3.09 -9.06
N ILE A 236 3.13 -2.87 -9.21
CA ILE A 236 4.12 -3.88 -9.58
C ILE A 236 5.18 -3.90 -8.48
N GLN A 237 5.41 -5.06 -7.86
CA GLN A 237 6.36 -5.19 -6.75
C GLN A 237 7.17 -6.49 -6.81
N GLY A 238 8.41 -6.43 -6.34
CA GLY A 238 9.35 -7.55 -6.35
C GLY A 238 10.59 -7.27 -5.52
N ILE A 239 11.49 -8.25 -5.40
CA ILE A 239 12.85 -7.96 -4.94
C ILE A 239 13.59 -7.25 -6.08
N ASP A 240 13.61 -7.89 -7.24
CA ASP A 240 14.11 -7.34 -8.49
C ASP A 240 12.96 -7.15 -9.48
N ILE A 241 12.95 -6.02 -10.17
CA ILE A 241 11.99 -5.70 -11.23
C ILE A 241 12.76 -5.30 -12.49
N ALA A 242 12.47 -5.99 -13.60
CA ALA A 242 12.85 -5.58 -14.95
C ALA A 242 11.58 -5.43 -15.79
N LEU A 243 11.33 -4.21 -16.27
CA LEU A 243 10.28 -3.90 -17.23
C LEU A 243 10.94 -3.47 -18.54
N ASP A 244 10.80 -4.29 -19.59
CA ASP A 244 11.39 -4.06 -20.90
C ASP A 244 10.27 -3.81 -21.93
N ALA A 245 10.13 -2.56 -22.37
CA ALA A 245 9.16 -2.18 -23.38
C ALA A 245 9.84 -1.86 -24.72
N GLN A 246 9.33 -2.43 -25.81
CA GLN A 246 9.82 -2.10 -27.16
C GLN A 246 9.56 -0.63 -27.53
N LYS A 247 8.49 -0.04 -26.98
CA LYS A 247 8.10 1.34 -27.16
C LYS A 247 8.16 2.10 -25.85
N ASP A 248 7.10 2.04 -25.05
CA ASP A 248 6.93 2.98 -23.93
C ASP A 248 6.61 2.25 -22.63
N ILE A 249 6.97 2.87 -21.52
CA ILE A 249 6.52 2.50 -20.17
C ILE A 249 5.74 3.67 -19.59
N HIS A 250 4.47 3.44 -19.27
CA HIS A 250 3.57 4.42 -18.66
C HIS A 250 3.21 3.97 -17.25
N ASN A 251 3.62 4.73 -16.23
CA ASN A 251 3.22 4.55 -14.84
C ASN A 251 2.26 5.68 -14.44
N ILE A 252 0.96 5.46 -14.63
CA ILE A 252 -0.08 6.49 -14.49
C ILE A 252 -0.89 6.24 -13.22
N GLY A 253 -0.60 7.01 -12.17
CA GLY A 253 -1.08 6.74 -10.83
C GLY A 253 -0.72 5.35 -10.31
N GLY A 254 0.29 4.70 -10.88
CA GLY A 254 0.72 3.37 -10.48
C GLY A 254 1.90 3.42 -9.51
N GLU A 255 2.13 2.32 -8.80
CA GLU A 255 3.33 2.12 -8.00
C GLU A 255 4.19 1.00 -8.60
N ILE A 256 5.49 1.27 -8.75
CA ILE A 256 6.50 0.26 -9.08
C ILE A 256 7.50 0.23 -7.93
N ARG A 257 7.66 -0.91 -7.25
CA ARG A 257 8.45 -0.99 -6.01
C ARG A 257 9.33 -2.24 -5.98
N GLY A 258 10.64 -2.06 -6.08
CA GLY A 258 11.64 -3.10 -5.86
C GLY A 258 12.24 -3.05 -4.47
N VAL A 259 12.84 -4.15 -4.02
CA VAL A 259 13.69 -4.17 -2.82
C VAL A 259 15.13 -3.91 -3.22
N ASP A 260 15.71 -4.76 -4.06
CA ASP A 260 17.12 -4.67 -4.47
C ASP A 260 17.27 -3.86 -5.77
N SER A 261 16.36 -4.04 -6.73
CA SER A 261 16.43 -3.31 -7.98
C SER A 261 15.09 -3.03 -8.66
N VAL A 262 15.05 -1.90 -9.38
CA VAL A 262 14.02 -1.57 -10.37
C VAL A 262 14.73 -1.08 -11.63
N SER A 263 14.53 -1.77 -12.75
CA SER A 263 15.01 -1.39 -14.08
C SER A 263 13.83 -1.22 -15.02
N LEU A 264 13.64 0.00 -15.52
CA LEU A 264 12.68 0.34 -16.55
C LEU A 264 13.44 0.66 -17.83
N ASN A 265 13.29 -0.16 -18.87
CA ASN A 265 13.94 0.05 -20.16
C ASN A 265 12.88 0.25 -21.25
N ALA A 266 12.82 1.45 -21.82
CA ALA A 266 11.90 1.79 -22.90
C ALA A 266 12.64 2.05 -24.21
N GLY A 267 12.18 1.42 -25.29
CA GLY A 267 12.69 1.66 -26.64
C GLY A 267 12.39 3.07 -27.18
N ARG A 268 11.48 3.81 -26.55
CA ARG A 268 11.17 5.23 -26.79
C ARG A 268 11.11 5.99 -25.48
N ASP A 269 9.96 6.04 -24.79
CA ASP A 269 9.71 6.97 -23.70
C ASP A 269 9.33 6.25 -22.38
N ILE A 270 9.72 6.84 -21.25
CA ILE A 270 9.17 6.50 -19.93
C ILE A 270 8.35 7.70 -19.45
N VAL A 271 7.10 7.46 -19.10
CA VAL A 271 6.22 8.46 -18.50
C VAL A 271 5.76 7.95 -17.14
N SER A 272 6.04 8.71 -16.08
CA SER A 272 5.42 8.51 -14.77
C SER A 272 4.59 9.75 -14.45
N GLU A 273 3.32 9.56 -14.12
CA GLU A 273 2.37 10.67 -13.96
C GLU A 273 1.36 10.42 -12.86
N THR A 274 1.35 11.30 -11.85
CA THR A 274 0.29 11.30 -10.84
C THR A 274 -1.05 11.70 -11.48
N GLU A 275 -2.06 10.86 -11.32
CA GLU A 275 -3.38 11.10 -11.91
C GLU A 275 -4.05 12.30 -11.25
N GLN A 276 -4.62 13.18 -12.07
CA GLN A 276 -5.32 14.38 -11.63
C GLN A 276 -6.81 14.27 -11.96
N ARG A 277 -7.66 14.57 -10.98
CA ARG A 277 -9.10 14.74 -11.19
C ARG A 277 -9.49 16.22 -11.17
N ARG A 278 -10.52 16.55 -11.94
CA ARG A 278 -11.09 17.90 -12.03
C ARG A 278 -12.61 17.86 -11.90
N LYS A 279 -13.17 18.80 -11.16
CA LYS A 279 -14.62 19.02 -11.06
C LYS A 279 -14.90 20.52 -10.98
N GLY A 280 -15.49 21.07 -12.03
CA GLY A 280 -15.67 22.51 -12.16
C GLY A 280 -14.33 23.24 -12.07
N SER A 281 -14.23 24.23 -11.18
CA SER A 281 -13.00 24.99 -10.94
C SER A 281 -12.05 24.36 -9.91
N SER A 282 -12.35 23.15 -9.43
CA SER A 282 -11.50 22.40 -8.50
C SER A 282 -10.73 21.30 -9.24
N ALA A 283 -9.49 21.09 -8.81
CA ALA A 283 -8.54 20.12 -9.33
C ALA A 283 -7.74 19.53 -8.16
N TRP A 284 -7.61 18.21 -8.08
CA TRP A 284 -6.82 17.55 -7.04
C TRP A 284 -6.06 16.35 -7.61
N LEU A 285 -4.95 16.02 -6.97
CA LEU A 285 -4.23 14.79 -7.25
C LEU A 285 -5.03 13.63 -6.66
N ASP A 286 -5.18 12.56 -7.42
CA ASP A 286 -5.99 11.42 -7.05
C ASP A 286 -5.12 10.22 -6.71
N ARG A 287 -4.52 9.60 -7.73
CA ARG A 287 -3.67 8.42 -7.54
C ARG A 287 -2.21 8.82 -7.81
N PRO A 288 -1.33 8.79 -6.80
CA PRO A 288 0.08 9.14 -6.98
C PRO A 288 0.77 8.12 -7.89
N ALA A 289 1.65 8.61 -8.75
CA ALA A 289 2.57 7.74 -9.49
C ALA A 289 3.91 7.71 -8.77
N SER A 290 4.39 6.50 -8.47
CA SER A 290 5.60 6.31 -7.71
C SER A 290 6.48 5.17 -8.21
N ILE A 291 7.79 5.35 -8.06
CA ILE A 291 8.80 4.35 -8.41
C ILE A 291 9.85 4.31 -7.29
N TYR A 292 10.00 3.16 -6.64
CA TYR A 292 10.85 3.04 -5.44
C TYR A 292 11.77 1.83 -5.46
N VAL A 293 12.94 2.00 -4.82
CA VAL A 293 13.79 0.90 -4.34
C VAL A 293 14.08 1.10 -2.85
N THR A 294 13.94 0.06 -2.04
CA THR A 294 13.99 0.18 -0.57
C THR A 294 15.22 -0.45 0.10
N GLY A 295 15.93 -1.35 -0.58
CA GLY A 295 17.08 -2.06 -0.03
C GLY A 295 18.33 -1.19 0.11
N ASP A 296 19.21 -1.55 1.05
CA ASP A 296 20.40 -0.76 1.42
C ASP A 296 21.37 -0.50 0.25
N GLN A 297 21.44 -1.44 -0.70
CA GLN A 297 22.24 -1.35 -1.94
C GLN A 297 21.36 -1.12 -3.17
N GLY A 298 20.19 -0.50 -2.97
CA GLY A 298 19.14 -0.39 -3.98
C GLY A 298 19.61 0.21 -5.30
N GLN A 299 19.28 -0.45 -6.41
CA GLN A 299 19.61 0.00 -7.77
C GLN A 299 18.34 0.42 -8.52
N LEU A 300 18.16 1.72 -8.72
CA LEU A 300 17.03 2.28 -9.46
C LEU A 300 17.50 2.80 -10.82
N THR A 301 17.02 2.20 -11.92
CA THR A 301 17.37 2.62 -13.28
C THR A 301 16.12 2.87 -14.12
N LEU A 302 16.00 4.09 -14.64
CA LEU A 302 15.03 4.47 -15.67
C LEU A 302 15.82 4.81 -16.93
N ALA A 303 15.71 4.00 -17.98
CA ALA A 303 16.44 4.16 -19.23
C ALA A 303 15.46 4.23 -20.41
N ALA A 304 15.41 5.38 -21.07
CA ALA A 304 14.60 5.60 -22.26
C ALA A 304 15.49 6.00 -23.45
N ARG A 305 15.26 5.43 -24.63
CA ARG A 305 16.02 5.86 -25.83
C ARG A 305 15.66 7.27 -26.29
N GLN A 306 14.48 7.75 -25.95
CA GLN A 306 14.00 9.10 -26.28
C GLN A 306 13.90 9.91 -24.99
N ASN A 307 12.76 9.93 -24.30
CA ASN A 307 12.53 10.85 -23.19
C ASN A 307 12.15 10.13 -21.89
N VAL A 308 12.49 10.75 -20.76
CA VAL A 308 11.92 10.41 -19.45
C VAL A 308 11.12 11.61 -18.96
N ASN A 309 9.80 11.44 -18.82
CA ASN A 309 8.88 12.48 -18.36
C ASN A 309 8.28 12.07 -17.02
N LEU A 310 8.61 12.82 -15.97
CA LEU A 310 8.12 12.61 -14.62
C LEU A 310 7.23 13.78 -14.25
N ILE A 311 5.93 13.55 -14.12
CA ILE A 311 4.91 14.58 -13.96
C ILE A 311 4.28 14.43 -12.58
N ALA A 312 4.63 15.34 -11.66
CA ALA A 312 4.22 15.27 -10.25
C ALA A 312 4.41 13.87 -9.64
N SER A 313 5.43 13.15 -10.09
CA SER A 313 5.73 11.78 -9.63
C SER A 313 6.64 11.81 -8.42
N ASP A 314 6.61 10.73 -7.65
CA ASP A 314 7.52 10.53 -6.53
C ASP A 314 8.48 9.36 -6.80
N ILE A 315 9.77 9.66 -6.89
CA ILE A 315 10.81 8.70 -7.22
C ILE A 315 11.76 8.60 -6.05
N GLY A 316 11.99 7.37 -5.55
CA GLY A 316 12.78 7.20 -4.34
C GLY A 316 13.75 6.02 -4.35
N ASN A 317 14.90 6.21 -3.72
CA ASN A 317 15.84 5.14 -3.41
C ASN A 317 16.31 5.27 -1.97
N SER A 318 15.90 4.35 -1.10
CA SER A 318 16.21 4.38 0.33
C SER A 318 17.61 3.83 0.66
N GLY A 319 18.31 3.22 -0.30
CA GLY A 319 19.62 2.63 -0.05
C GLY A 319 20.72 3.66 0.13
N GLU A 320 21.36 3.69 1.30
CA GLU A 320 22.47 4.62 1.60
C GLU A 320 23.69 4.42 0.68
N LYS A 321 23.90 3.19 0.17
CA LYS A 321 24.90 2.92 -0.88
C LYS A 321 24.25 2.56 -2.22
N GLY A 322 22.96 2.86 -2.35
CA GLY A 322 22.21 2.65 -3.56
C GLY A 322 22.65 3.61 -4.67
N LYS A 323 22.30 3.27 -5.91
CA LYS A 323 22.50 4.12 -7.08
C LYS A 323 21.20 4.32 -7.81
N THR A 324 20.94 5.56 -8.17
CA THR A 324 19.80 5.95 -8.98
C THR A 324 20.30 6.55 -10.28
N LEU A 325 19.90 5.97 -11.41
CA LEU A 325 20.19 6.45 -12.75
C LEU A 325 18.88 6.72 -13.49
N ILE A 326 18.69 7.96 -13.93
CA ILE A 326 17.64 8.32 -14.88
C ILE A 326 18.35 8.79 -16.15
N SER A 327 18.20 8.04 -17.23
CA SER A 327 18.86 8.29 -18.49
C SER A 327 17.87 8.35 -19.64
N ALA A 328 18.00 9.40 -20.44
CA ALA A 328 17.21 9.62 -21.65
C ALA A 328 18.14 9.92 -22.82
N GLY A 329 17.96 9.25 -23.96
CA GLY A 329 18.72 9.56 -25.18
C GLY A 329 18.46 10.96 -25.74
N GLN A 330 17.33 11.57 -25.36
CA GLN A 330 16.95 12.95 -25.68
C GLN A 330 16.78 13.74 -24.38
N ASN A 331 15.56 13.85 -23.84
CA ASN A 331 15.28 14.81 -22.77
C ASN A 331 14.82 14.14 -21.46
N ILE A 332 15.17 14.76 -20.34
CA ILE A 332 14.58 14.47 -19.04
C ILE A 332 13.72 15.67 -18.64
N GLN A 333 12.43 15.43 -18.37
CA GLN A 333 11.48 16.47 -17.98
C GLN A 333 10.87 16.14 -16.61
N LEU A 334 11.08 17.02 -15.64
CA LEU A 334 10.44 16.99 -14.32
C LEU A 334 9.38 18.08 -14.28
N GLU A 335 8.11 17.68 -14.36
CA GLU A 335 6.98 18.57 -14.58
C GLU A 335 6.02 18.62 -13.39
N THR A 336 5.02 19.51 -13.50
CA THR A 336 4.06 19.78 -12.44
C THR A 336 2.63 19.38 -12.81
N ARG A 337 1.79 19.23 -11.78
CA ARG A 337 0.34 19.12 -11.89
C ARG A 337 -0.34 20.25 -11.13
N ASP A 338 -1.35 20.86 -11.77
CA ASP A 338 -2.17 21.89 -11.15
C ASP A 338 -3.11 21.29 -10.11
N VAL A 339 -3.13 21.88 -8.92
CA VAL A 339 -4.11 21.61 -7.87
C VAL A 339 -4.88 22.90 -7.61
N ALA A 340 -6.20 22.84 -7.60
CA ALA A 340 -7.06 23.99 -7.40
C ALA A 340 -8.27 23.64 -6.52
N SER A 341 -8.72 24.60 -5.75
CA SER A 341 -9.97 24.50 -5.00
C SER A 341 -10.75 25.78 -5.21
N ALA A 342 -12.04 25.66 -5.50
CA ALA A 342 -12.92 26.80 -5.62
C ALA A 342 -14.24 26.55 -4.89
N PHE A 343 -14.77 27.61 -4.28
CA PHE A 343 -16.13 27.64 -3.76
C PHE A 343 -16.83 28.89 -4.28
N ASP A 344 -18.11 28.74 -4.61
CA ASP A 344 -19.01 29.84 -4.91
C ASP A 344 -20.32 29.60 -4.17
N TYR A 345 -20.63 30.50 -3.25
CA TYR A 345 -21.93 30.58 -2.64
C TYR A 345 -22.53 31.95 -2.95
N THR A 346 -23.67 31.96 -3.64
CA THR A 346 -24.40 33.18 -3.95
C THR A 346 -25.84 33.03 -3.47
N ALA A 347 -26.20 33.75 -2.40
CA ALA A 347 -27.58 33.79 -1.92
C ALA A 347 -28.42 34.84 -2.68
N ASN A 348 -27.81 35.99 -3.01
CA ASN A 348 -28.36 37.01 -3.91
C ASN A 348 -27.24 37.99 -4.33
N ALA A 349 -27.58 38.99 -5.15
CA ALA A 349 -26.62 39.98 -5.66
C ALA A 349 -25.84 40.73 -4.56
N ASN A 350 -26.37 40.81 -3.35
CA ASN A 350 -25.74 41.49 -2.22
C ASN A 350 -25.06 40.54 -1.24
N ASN A 351 -25.41 39.24 -1.24
CA ASN A 351 -24.89 38.25 -0.30
C ASN A 351 -24.24 37.07 -1.05
N TYR A 352 -22.91 37.13 -1.16
CA TYR A 352 -22.11 36.07 -1.78
C TYR A 352 -20.77 35.88 -1.06
N TYR A 353 -20.27 34.66 -1.12
CA TYR A 353 -18.98 34.22 -0.62
C TYR A 353 -18.31 33.33 -1.67
N ARG A 354 -17.25 33.84 -2.30
CA ARG A 354 -16.51 33.15 -3.35
C ARG A 354 -15.04 33.11 -3.02
N GLY A 355 -14.38 32.02 -3.35
CA GLY A 355 -12.94 31.92 -3.24
C GLY A 355 -12.38 30.85 -4.14
N ALA A 356 -11.15 31.06 -4.57
CA ALA A 356 -10.40 30.11 -5.36
C ALA A 356 -8.94 30.11 -4.92
N THR A 357 -8.36 28.92 -4.83
CA THR A 357 -6.94 28.70 -4.60
C THR A 357 -6.38 27.84 -5.72
N SER A 358 -5.19 28.14 -6.23
CA SER A 358 -4.48 27.24 -7.14
C SER A 358 -2.99 27.16 -6.80
N SER A 359 -2.40 26.00 -6.94
CA SER A 359 -0.98 25.69 -6.76
C SER A 359 -0.54 24.65 -7.78
N GLN A 360 0.76 24.41 -7.87
CA GLN A 360 1.35 23.36 -8.68
C GLN A 360 2.16 22.42 -7.78
N VAL A 361 2.04 21.12 -8.02
CA VAL A 361 2.82 20.07 -7.37
C VAL A 361 3.80 19.55 -8.40
N GLY A 362 5.10 19.68 -8.16
CA GLY A 362 6.15 19.16 -9.04
C GLY A 362 6.58 17.75 -8.68
N THR A 363 7.42 17.18 -9.53
CA THR A 363 8.06 15.88 -9.28
C THR A 363 9.04 15.96 -8.10
N ALA A 364 9.05 14.91 -7.28
CA ALA A 364 10.01 14.71 -6.21
C ALA A 364 10.92 13.53 -6.54
N ILE A 365 12.23 13.72 -6.41
CA ILE A 365 13.23 12.66 -6.51
C ILE A 365 14.05 12.69 -5.22
N HIS A 366 14.02 11.60 -4.45
CA HIS A 366 14.72 11.53 -3.17
C HIS A 366 15.54 10.24 -3.07
N THR A 367 16.85 10.39 -2.91
CA THR A 367 17.77 9.25 -2.88
C THR A 367 18.68 9.34 -1.67
N GLN A 368 18.96 8.24 -0.98
CA GLN A 368 19.95 8.22 0.11
C GLN A 368 21.37 8.02 -0.42
N GLY A 369 21.53 7.25 -1.49
CA GLY A 369 22.79 7.06 -2.21
C GLY A 369 22.99 8.06 -3.35
N ASP A 370 23.68 7.64 -4.41
CA ASP A 370 24.02 8.50 -5.55
C ASP A 370 22.82 8.67 -6.51
N LEU A 371 22.68 9.87 -7.07
CA LEU A 371 21.70 10.19 -8.12
C LEU A 371 22.41 10.72 -9.37
N THR A 372 22.14 10.10 -10.52
CA THR A 372 22.57 10.57 -11.83
C THR A 372 21.36 10.81 -12.73
N LEU A 373 21.21 12.06 -13.20
CA LEU A 373 20.32 12.45 -14.27
C LEU A 373 21.15 12.68 -15.54
N SER A 374 20.90 11.93 -16.60
CA SER A 374 21.67 11.99 -17.85
C SER A 374 20.76 12.12 -19.06
N ALA A 375 20.66 13.33 -19.58
CA ALA A 375 19.93 13.65 -20.81
C ALA A 375 20.90 13.79 -22.00
N GLY A 376 20.61 13.14 -23.12
CA GLY A 376 21.39 13.31 -24.35
C GLY A 376 21.25 14.71 -24.97
N GLN A 377 20.16 15.42 -24.66
CA GLN A 377 19.84 16.76 -25.13
C GLN A 377 19.59 17.69 -23.95
N ASP A 378 18.35 17.80 -23.45
CA ASP A 378 17.99 18.79 -22.43
C ASP A 378 17.50 18.15 -21.13
N LEU A 379 17.81 18.79 -20.00
CA LEU A 379 17.23 18.49 -18.69
C LEU A 379 16.40 19.69 -18.25
N LEU A 380 15.09 19.51 -18.14
CA LEU A 380 14.15 20.53 -17.67
C LEU A 380 13.54 20.10 -16.33
N ALA A 381 13.69 20.93 -15.30
CA ALA A 381 13.07 20.74 -14.00
C ALA A 381 12.19 21.93 -13.65
N THR A 382 10.89 21.70 -13.49
CA THR A 382 9.89 22.73 -13.18
C THR A 382 9.27 22.45 -11.82
N ALA A 383 9.57 23.31 -10.84
CA ALA A 383 9.15 23.17 -9.45
C ALA A 383 9.39 21.78 -8.84
N ALA A 384 10.43 21.09 -9.32
CA ALA A 384 10.82 19.78 -8.83
C ALA A 384 11.66 19.89 -7.55
N SER A 385 11.53 18.90 -6.66
CA SER A 385 12.45 18.66 -5.54
C SER A 385 13.37 17.52 -5.93
N VAL A 386 14.68 17.72 -5.86
CA VAL A 386 15.66 16.70 -6.21
C VAL A 386 16.71 16.67 -5.11
N ASP A 387 16.74 15.56 -4.37
CA ASP A 387 17.51 15.40 -3.14
C ASP A 387 18.31 14.07 -3.20
N SER A 388 19.57 14.14 -2.79
CA SER A 388 20.52 13.03 -2.79
C SER A 388 21.35 13.06 -1.51
N GLY A 389 21.41 11.94 -0.79
CA GLY A 389 22.30 11.74 0.35
C GLY A 389 23.74 11.44 -0.08
N GLY A 390 23.93 10.89 -1.29
CA GLY A 390 25.23 10.71 -1.95
C GLY A 390 25.50 11.79 -3.01
N GLN A 391 26.26 11.43 -4.04
CA GLN A 391 26.60 12.35 -5.13
C GLN A 391 25.39 12.58 -6.06
N LEU A 392 25.01 13.85 -6.24
CA LEU A 392 24.07 14.26 -7.29
C LEU A 392 24.82 14.73 -8.53
N THR A 393 24.59 14.05 -9.66
CA THR A 393 25.11 14.42 -10.97
C THR A 393 23.95 14.71 -11.93
N ALA A 394 23.94 15.88 -12.55
CA ALA A 394 22.96 16.25 -13.57
C ALA A 394 23.68 16.71 -14.84
N ASN A 395 23.57 15.91 -15.90
CA ASN A 395 24.22 16.18 -17.18
C ASN A 395 23.18 16.26 -18.30
N ALA A 396 23.36 17.24 -19.18
CA ALA A 396 22.61 17.38 -20.41
C ALA A 396 23.59 17.64 -21.56
N GLY A 397 23.33 17.06 -22.74
CA GLY A 397 24.16 17.30 -23.94
C GLY A 397 24.07 18.74 -24.47
N ARG A 398 22.99 19.45 -24.12
CA ARG A 398 22.73 20.86 -24.45
C ARG A 398 22.48 21.68 -23.19
N ASP A 399 21.24 21.73 -22.72
CA ASP A 399 20.82 22.69 -21.69
C ASP A 399 20.30 22.01 -20.42
N VAL A 400 20.64 22.59 -19.26
CA VAL A 400 20.03 22.28 -17.96
C VAL A 400 19.22 23.50 -17.53
N SER A 401 17.90 23.37 -17.46
CA SER A 401 16.96 24.43 -17.10
C SER A 401 16.20 24.07 -15.83
N ILE A 402 16.33 24.90 -14.80
CA ILE A 402 15.64 24.73 -13.51
C ILE A 402 14.76 25.95 -13.29
N THR A 403 13.45 25.74 -13.29
CA THR A 403 12.46 26.79 -13.17
C THR A 403 11.61 26.59 -11.92
N ALA A 404 11.40 27.66 -11.16
CA ALA A 404 10.42 27.68 -10.09
C ALA A 404 9.07 28.14 -10.64
N VAL A 405 7.98 27.54 -10.16
CA VAL A 405 6.62 28.00 -10.46
C VAL A 405 6.11 28.96 -9.38
N TRP A 406 5.23 29.86 -9.77
CA TRP A 406 4.79 30.98 -8.93
C TRP A 406 3.92 30.56 -7.73
N LYS A 407 3.89 31.41 -6.70
CA LYS A 407 3.19 31.24 -5.42
C LYS A 407 1.70 30.88 -5.60
N PRO A 408 1.10 30.13 -4.66
CA PRO A 408 -0.32 29.78 -4.71
C PRO A 408 -1.20 31.02 -4.89
N LYS A 409 -2.04 31.00 -5.92
CA LYS A 409 -2.96 32.11 -6.23
C LYS A 409 -4.19 31.97 -5.36
N ILE A 410 -4.44 32.93 -4.47
CA ILE A 410 -5.64 32.97 -3.61
C ILE A 410 -6.51 34.15 -4.02
N ILE A 411 -7.76 33.87 -4.42
CA ILE A 411 -8.79 34.86 -4.73
C ILE A 411 -9.88 34.71 -3.68
N LEU A 412 -10.30 35.81 -3.05
CA LEU A 412 -11.40 35.86 -2.09
C LEU A 412 -12.30 37.05 -2.43
N SER A 413 -13.61 36.81 -2.56
CA SER A 413 -14.61 37.85 -2.84
C SER A 413 -15.84 37.64 -1.97
N THR A 414 -16.18 38.65 -1.16
CA THR A 414 -17.29 38.57 -0.20
C THR A 414 -18.14 39.85 -0.22
N ARG A 415 -19.46 39.72 -0.03
CA ARG A 415 -20.38 40.87 0.13
C ARG A 415 -21.51 40.50 1.09
N ASN A 416 -21.83 41.39 2.04
CA ASN A 416 -22.80 41.24 3.15
C ASN A 416 -22.81 39.89 3.90
N ILE A 417 -21.68 39.54 4.52
CA ILE A 417 -21.70 38.60 5.65
C ILE A 417 -21.94 39.45 6.91
N PRO A 418 -22.97 39.18 7.75
CA PRO A 418 -23.12 39.90 9.01
C PRO A 418 -21.84 39.78 9.82
N THR A 419 -21.37 40.92 10.33
CA THR A 419 -20.01 41.26 10.78
C THR A 419 -19.47 40.45 11.96
N LYS A 420 -20.07 39.31 12.32
CA LYS A 420 -19.64 38.44 13.42
C LYS A 420 -18.71 37.28 13.02
N VAL A 421 -18.63 36.92 11.73
CA VAL A 421 -17.79 35.77 11.28
C VAL A 421 -16.38 36.20 10.81
N CYS A 422 -16.19 37.44 10.36
CA CYS A 422 -14.88 37.92 9.88
C CYS A 422 -13.87 38.33 10.97
N TYR A 423 -14.22 38.27 12.26
CA TYR A 423 -13.34 38.75 13.33
C TYR A 423 -12.30 37.72 13.82
N ARG A 424 -12.34 36.46 13.37
CA ARG A 424 -11.36 35.42 13.79
C ARG A 424 -10.12 35.31 12.88
N ALA A 425 -10.18 35.75 11.62
CA ALA A 425 -9.04 35.66 10.69
C ALA A 425 -8.04 36.83 10.83
N LYS A 426 -8.45 38.01 11.33
CA LYS A 426 -7.52 39.14 11.54
C LYS A 426 -6.79 39.12 12.89
N ARG A 427 -7.24 38.34 13.89
CA ARG A 427 -6.57 38.25 15.20
C ARG A 427 -5.39 37.25 15.25
N LYS A 428 -5.34 36.21 14.40
CA LYS A 428 -4.18 35.30 14.34
C LYS A 428 -2.88 35.95 13.80
N LYS A 429 -2.94 37.13 13.15
CA LYS A 429 -1.73 37.88 12.73
C LYS A 429 -1.06 38.70 13.84
N ARG A 430 -1.65 38.84 15.04
CA ARG A 430 -1.09 39.68 16.12
C ARG A 430 -0.65 38.92 17.37
N THR A 431 -0.77 37.59 17.40
CA THR A 431 -0.31 36.72 18.52
C THR A 431 0.54 35.54 18.03
N MET A 432 1.41 35.76 17.06
CA MET A 432 2.64 34.97 16.87
C MET A 432 3.86 35.88 17.13
N ARG A 433 3.95 36.38 18.36
CA ARG A 433 5.23 36.67 19.01
C ARG A 433 5.29 35.72 20.19
N SER A 434 6.43 35.06 20.35
CA SER A 434 6.83 34.10 21.39
C SER A 434 6.14 32.72 21.43
N ILE A 435 6.78 31.73 20.79
CA ILE A 435 6.95 30.37 21.30
C ILE A 435 8.45 30.01 21.05
N PRO A 436 9.18 29.47 22.04
CA PRO A 436 10.64 29.46 22.07
C PRO A 436 11.26 28.42 21.13
N ALA A 437 12.49 28.69 20.70
CA ALA A 437 13.34 27.78 19.94
C ALA A 437 13.60 26.49 20.73
N LEU A 438 13.11 25.36 20.23
CA LEU A 438 13.58 24.05 20.65
C LEU A 438 14.87 23.77 19.85
N ARG A 439 16.01 23.88 20.54
CA ARG A 439 17.32 23.39 20.09
C ARG A 439 17.22 21.87 19.89
N LEU A 440 17.38 21.39 18.65
CA LEU A 440 17.94 20.06 18.38
C LEU A 440 19.18 20.27 17.51
N ALA A 441 20.30 19.70 17.97
CA ALA A 441 21.61 19.84 17.38
C ALA A 441 21.75 18.98 16.12
N ALA A 442 22.42 19.52 15.09
CA ALA A 442 23.08 18.75 14.04
C ALA A 442 24.26 19.59 13.47
N PRO A 443 25.32 18.95 12.95
CA PRO A 443 26.68 19.49 12.88
C PRO A 443 26.93 20.34 11.63
N SER A 444 27.96 21.18 11.74
CA SER A 444 28.49 22.06 10.68
C SER A 444 29.02 21.27 9.46
N PRO A 445 28.82 21.78 8.24
CA PRO A 445 29.75 21.58 7.14
C PRO A 445 30.47 22.89 6.82
N GLU A 446 31.80 22.88 6.94
CA GLU A 446 32.67 23.91 6.37
C GLU A 446 32.64 23.80 4.84
N ILE A 447 32.20 24.87 4.18
CA ILE A 447 32.32 25.04 2.73
C ILE A 447 33.71 25.63 2.48
N HIS A 448 34.63 24.81 1.97
CA HIS A 448 35.81 25.31 1.28
C HIS A 448 35.51 25.41 -0.21
N LEU A 449 35.48 26.65 -0.71
CA LEU A 449 35.56 26.94 -2.14
C LEU A 449 37.00 26.73 -2.61
N THR A 450 37.22 25.79 -3.51
CA THR A 450 38.32 25.79 -4.48
C THR A 450 37.82 25.26 -5.81
#